data_AF-A0A0J1FDX6-F1
#
_entry.id   AF-A0A0J1FDX6-F1
#
_cell.length_a   1.000
_cell.length_b   1.000
_cell.length_c   1.000
_cell.angle_alpha   90.00
_cell.angle_beta   90.00
_cell.angle_gamma   90.00
#
_symmetry.space_group_name_H-M   'P 1'
#
loop_
_entity.id
_entity.type
_entity.pdbx_description
1 polymer ?
#
loop_
_entity_poly.entity_id
_entity_poly.type
_entity_poly.pdbx_seq_one_letter_code
_entity_poly.pdbx_strand_id
1 'polypeptide(L)'
;MKRPIYCEKCYDEIEYCSELVVVFRFLKICAYHDKCYADEMKGLNGMVTSNTSLNSLTANVIVGMYFFLCIFFAIISRRWIGVPIAFILPCIRMYSWLAIERHLKA
;
A
#
# COMPACT_ATOMS: atom_id res chain seq x y z
N MET A 1 -18.74 3.84 12.08
CA MET A 1 -19.06 2.44 11.72
C MET A 1 -17.78 1.76 11.30
N LYS A 2 -17.37 0.68 11.98
CA LYS A 2 -16.27 -0.18 11.51
C LYS A 2 -16.84 -1.05 10.40
N ARG A 3 -16.29 -0.95 9.18
CA ARG A 3 -16.66 -1.85 8.09
C ARG A 3 -15.78 -3.10 8.23
N PRO A 4 -16.37 -4.31 8.31
CA PRO A 4 -15.58 -5.53 8.30
C PRO A 4 -14.80 -5.59 6.98
N ILE A 5 -13.52 -5.94 7.07
CA ILE A 5 -12.64 -6.07 5.91
C ILE A 5 -12.47 -7.54 5.63
N TYR A 6 -12.79 -7.96 4.42
CA TYR A 6 -12.72 -9.36 4.01
C TYR A 6 -11.47 -9.60 3.16
N CYS A 7 -10.85 -10.76 3.36
CA CYS A 7 -9.76 -11.21 2.52
C CYS A 7 -10.27 -11.59 1.12
N GLU A 8 -9.63 -11.10 0.05
CA GLU A 8 -10.06 -11.43 -1.32
C GLU A 8 -9.81 -12.90 -1.73
N LYS A 9 -9.03 -13.66 -0.96
CA LYS A 9 -8.71 -15.07 -1.25
C LYS A 9 -9.60 -16.05 -0.50
N CYS A 10 -9.70 -15.91 0.83
CA CYS A 10 -10.49 -16.82 1.66
C CYS A 10 -11.89 -16.30 1.97
N TYR A 11 -12.22 -15.06 1.60
CA TYR A 11 -13.49 -14.38 1.88
C TYR A 11 -13.83 -14.24 3.37
N ASP A 12 -12.88 -14.55 4.25
CA ASP A 12 -13.04 -14.47 5.69
C ASP A 12 -12.70 -13.06 6.21
N GLU A 13 -13.24 -12.70 7.38
CA GLU A 13 -13.04 -11.39 7.99
C GLU A 13 -11.62 -11.29 8.58
N ILE A 14 -10.94 -10.18 8.27
CA ILE A 14 -9.66 -9.81 8.88
C ILE A 14 -9.99 -8.99 10.13
N GLU A 15 -9.73 -9.55 11.31
CA GLU A 15 -10.02 -8.86 12.59
C GLU A 15 -8.84 -8.00 13.09
N TYR A 16 -7.61 -8.45 12.82
CA TYR A 16 -6.38 -7.89 13.39
C TYR A 16 -5.53 -7.20 12.33
N CYS A 17 -5.02 -6.01 12.67
CA CYS A 17 -4.11 -5.26 11.80
C CYS A 17 -2.79 -6.00 11.54
N SER A 18 -2.34 -6.86 12.46
CA SER A 18 -1.13 -7.68 12.32
C SER A 18 -1.21 -8.74 11.23
N GLU A 19 -2.43 -9.18 10.88
CA GLU A 19 -2.67 -10.20 9.85
C GLU A 19 -3.06 -9.57 8.51
N LEU A 20 -3.28 -8.25 8.47
CA LEU A 20 -3.68 -7.51 7.28
C LEU A 20 -2.48 -7.25 6.38
N VAL A 21 -2.57 -7.78 5.16
CA VAL A 21 -1.73 -7.37 4.03
C VAL A 21 -2.57 -6.64 3.01
N VAL A 22 -2.25 -5.36 2.80
CA VAL A 22 -2.84 -4.57 1.72
C VAL A 22 -1.91 -4.58 0.52
N VAL A 23 -2.46 -4.77 -0.67
CA VAL A 23 -1.73 -4.71 -1.94
C VAL A 23 -2.48 -3.90 -2.99
N PHE A 24 -1.72 -3.32 -3.91
CA PHE A 24 -2.26 -2.63 -5.07
C PHE A 24 -2.20 -3.58 -6.27
N ARG A 25 -3.36 -4.03 -6.75
CA ARG A 25 -3.47 -4.90 -7.93
C ARG A 25 -4.29 -4.18 -8.99
N PHE A 26 -3.69 -3.89 -10.15
CA PHE A 26 -4.38 -3.32 -11.32
C PHE A 26 -5.39 -2.20 -10.97
N LEU A 27 -4.92 -1.15 -10.28
CA LEU A 27 -5.73 0.01 -9.86
C LEU A 27 -6.76 -0.23 -8.73
N LYS A 28 -6.81 -1.44 -8.16
CA LYS A 28 -7.64 -1.76 -6.99
C LYS A 28 -6.76 -1.99 -5.76
N ILE A 29 -7.24 -1.51 -4.61
CA ILE A 29 -6.67 -1.84 -3.31
C ILE A 29 -7.36 -3.11 -2.82
N CYS A 30 -6.58 -4.16 -2.59
CA CYS A 30 -7.06 -5.46 -2.13
C CYS A 30 -6.47 -5.77 -0.75
N ALA A 31 -7.28 -6.39 0.11
CA ALA A 31 -6.87 -6.85 1.43
C ALA A 31 -6.76 -8.37 1.45
N TYR A 32 -5.70 -8.88 2.09
CA TYR A 32 -5.42 -10.31 2.24
C TYR A 32 -4.96 -10.61 3.67
N HIS A 33 -5.21 -11.82 4.16
CA HIS A 33 -4.47 -12.35 5.29
C HIS A 33 -3.00 -12.59 4.90
N ASP A 34 -2.07 -12.44 5.84
CA ASP A 34 -0.63 -12.65 5.61
C ASP A 34 -0.32 -14.03 4.99
N LYS A 35 -0.96 -15.09 5.52
CA LYS A 35 -0.86 -16.45 4.95
C LYS A 35 -1.40 -16.54 3.52
N CYS A 36 -2.60 -15.97 3.30
CA CYS A 36 -3.23 -15.97 1.98
C CYS A 36 -2.40 -15.21 0.96
N TYR A 37 -1.76 -14.11 1.37
CA TYR A 37 -0.86 -13.31 0.56
C TYR A 37 0.40 -14.07 0.19
N ALA A 38 1.07 -14.72 1.17
CA ALA A 38 2.25 -15.54 0.92
C ALA A 38 1.98 -16.66 -0.10
N ASP A 39 0.80 -17.27 -0.04
CA ASP A 39 0.38 -18.30 -1.00
C ASP A 39 0.00 -17.71 -2.38
N GLU A 40 -0.53 -16.49 -2.43
CA GLU A 40 -0.84 -15.79 -3.69
C GLU A 40 0.46 -15.38 -4.44
N MET A 41 1.48 -14.97 -3.69
CA MET A 41 2.77 -14.49 -4.19
C MET A 41 3.66 -15.60 -4.77
N LYS A 42 3.46 -16.85 -4.33
CA LYS A 42 4.16 -18.02 -4.88
C LYS A 42 3.66 -18.42 -6.28
N GLY A 43 2.52 -17.90 -6.74
CA GLY A 43 1.93 -18.19 -8.05
C GLY A 43 2.29 -17.18 -9.15
N LEU A 44 1.75 -17.43 -10.35
CA LEU A 44 1.86 -16.54 -11.53
C LEU A 44 1.29 -15.12 -11.31
N ASN A 45 0.49 -14.92 -10.26
CA ASN A 45 -0.10 -13.63 -9.89
C ASN A 45 0.93 -12.64 -9.32
N GLY A 46 2.14 -13.07 -8.95
CA GLY A 46 3.22 -12.16 -8.50
C GLY A 46 3.71 -11.15 -9.54
N MET A 47 3.42 -11.38 -10.84
CA MET A 47 3.71 -10.38 -11.89
C MET A 47 2.65 -9.27 -11.99
N VAL A 48 1.45 -9.51 -11.48
CA VAL A 48 0.25 -8.64 -11.60
C VAL A 48 -0.06 -7.95 -10.28
N THR A 49 0.26 -8.60 -9.16
CA THR A 49 0.11 -8.09 -7.80
C THR A 49 1.42 -7.39 -7.42
N SER A 50 1.36 -6.16 -6.92
CA SER A 50 2.57 -5.48 -6.44
C SER A 50 3.24 -6.36 -5.38
N ASN A 51 4.46 -6.87 -5.65
CA ASN A 51 5.24 -7.68 -4.71
C ASN A 51 5.60 -6.95 -3.41
N THR A 52 5.31 -5.65 -3.34
CA THR A 52 5.44 -4.82 -2.16
C THR A 52 4.07 -4.58 -1.55
N SER A 53 3.89 -5.02 -0.31
CA SER A 53 2.69 -4.70 0.45
C SER A 53 2.60 -3.19 0.67
N LEU A 54 1.41 -2.64 0.45
CA LEU A 54 1.06 -1.26 0.74
C LEU A 54 1.08 -0.94 2.25
N ASN A 55 1.21 -1.94 3.11
CA ASN A 55 1.40 -1.74 4.55
C ASN A 55 2.84 -2.03 5.03
N SER A 56 3.76 -2.43 4.13
CA SER A 56 5.15 -2.65 4.56
C SER A 56 5.80 -1.35 5.03
N LEU A 57 6.46 -1.42 6.19
CA LEU A 57 7.31 -0.35 6.74
C LEU A 57 8.39 0.08 5.74
N THR A 58 8.99 -0.88 5.03
CA THR A 58 9.97 -0.64 3.98
C THR A 58 9.45 0.27 2.87
N ALA A 59 8.20 0.07 2.46
CA ALA A 59 7.61 0.87 1.40
C ALA A 59 7.18 2.27 1.89
N ASN A 60 6.86 2.45 3.17
CA ASN A 60 6.74 3.79 3.76
C ASN A 60 8.09 4.54 3.74
N VAL A 61 9.17 3.86 4.14
CA VAL A 61 10.52 4.44 4.12
C VAL A 61 10.94 4.81 2.70
N ILE A 62 10.68 3.94 1.71
CA ILE A 62 10.99 4.21 0.30
C ILE A 62 10.19 5.40 -0.23
N VAL A 63 8.87 5.46 0.03
CA VAL A 63 8.03 6.58 -0.42
C VAL A 63 8.48 7.89 0.23
N GLY A 64 8.79 7.89 1.53
CA GLY A 64 9.34 9.05 2.21
C GLY A 64 10.67 9.49 1.61
N MET A 65 11.62 8.57 1.43
CA MET A 65 12.93 8.86 0.83
C MET A 65 12.78 9.43 -0.59
N TYR A 66 11.91 8.84 -1.40
CA TYR A 66 11.63 9.29 -2.76
C TYR A 66 11.06 10.72 -2.79
N PHE A 67 10.13 11.03 -1.88
CA PHE A 67 9.55 12.35 -1.73
C PHE A 67 10.61 13.41 -1.41
N PHE A 68 11.48 13.15 -0.42
CA PHE A 68 12.58 14.06 -0.09
C PHE A 68 13.57 14.23 -1.24
N LEU A 69 13.88 13.15 -1.96
CA LEU A 69 14.79 13.19 -3.10
C LEU A 69 14.21 14.02 -4.25
N CYS A 70 12.92 13.89 -4.55
CA CYS A 70 12.23 14.72 -5.53
C CYS A 70 12.23 16.21 -5.14
N ILE A 71 12.00 16.55 -3.87
CA ILE A 71 12.09 17.93 -3.39
C ILE A 71 13.52 18.46 -3.55
N PHE A 72 14.52 17.68 -3.13
CA PHE A 72 15.93 18.06 -3.25
C PHE A 72 16.32 18.34 -4.70
N PHE A 73 15.95 17.46 -5.64
CA PHE A 73 16.18 17.67 -7.07
C PHE A 73 15.38 18.84 -7.64
N ALA A 74 14.15 19.09 -7.18
CA ALA A 74 13.35 20.23 -7.63
C ALA A 74 13.98 21.58 -7.22
N ILE A 75 14.59 21.65 -6.04
CA ILE A 75 15.31 22.83 -5.55
C ILE A 75 16.55 23.08 -6.41
N ILE A 76 17.38 22.05 -6.66
CA ILE A 76 18.61 22.17 -7.45
C ILE A 76 18.32 22.52 -8.92
N SER A 77 17.40 21.78 -9.54
CA SER A 77 17.08 21.94 -10.96
C SER A 77 16.17 23.15 -11.25
N ARG A 78 15.62 23.78 -10.20
CA ARG A 78 14.60 24.83 -10.26
C ARG A 78 13.33 24.43 -11.04
N ARG A 79 13.15 23.14 -11.32
CA ARG A 79 12.02 22.56 -12.06
C ARG A 79 11.10 21.84 -11.09
N TRP A 80 9.93 22.42 -10.87
CA TRP A 80 8.95 21.96 -9.88
C TRP A 80 7.96 20.91 -10.44
N ILE A 81 8.05 20.60 -11.73
CA ILE A 81 7.11 19.71 -12.45
C ILE A 81 7.06 18.28 -11.87
N GLY A 82 8.15 17.79 -11.26
CA GLY A 82 8.20 16.46 -10.66
C GLY A 82 7.57 16.34 -9.27
N VAL A 83 7.38 17.46 -8.56
CA VAL A 83 6.84 17.50 -7.19
C VAL A 83 5.39 17.01 -7.10
N PRO A 84 4.45 17.43 -7.97
CA PRO A 84 3.07 16.92 -7.89
C PRO A 84 2.98 15.41 -8.15
N ILE A 85 3.82 14.85 -9.02
CA ILE A 85 3.87 13.40 -9.28
C ILE A 85 4.36 12.65 -8.04
N ALA A 86 5.38 13.18 -7.35
CA ALA A 86 5.88 12.61 -6.10
C ALA A 86 4.82 12.61 -4.98
N PHE A 87 3.83 13.51 -5.03
CA PHE A 87 2.73 13.59 -4.07
C PHE A 87 1.65 12.52 -4.26
N ILE A 88 1.55 11.91 -5.45
CA ILE A 88 0.53 10.90 -5.74
C ILE A 88 0.72 9.65 -4.88
N LEU A 89 1.96 9.18 -4.71
CA LEU A 89 2.31 7.99 -3.92
C LEU A 89 1.92 8.10 -2.43
N PRO A 90 2.26 9.18 -1.69
CA PRO A 90 1.81 9.35 -0.31
C PRO A 90 0.29 9.53 -0.21
N CYS A 91 -0.38 10.15 -1.20
CA CYS A 91 -1.84 10.20 -1.23
C CYS A 91 -2.48 8.81 -1.34
N ILE A 92 -1.94 7.92 -2.18
CA ILE A 92 -2.41 6.52 -2.29
C ILE A 92 -2.22 5.77 -0.96
N ARG A 93 -1.08 5.98 -0.28
CA ARG A 93 -0.84 5.42 1.07
C ARG A 93 -1.84 5.93 2.10
N MET A 94 -2.08 7.24 2.11
CA MET A 94 -3.03 7.84 3.04
C MET A 94 -4.45 7.32 2.80
N TYR A 95 -4.82 7.13 1.53
CA TYR A 95 -6.09 6.51 1.17
C TYR A 95 -6.18 5.05 1.61
N SER A 96 -5.11 4.26 1.43
CA SER A 96 -5.01 2.88 1.93
C SER A 96 -5.22 2.81 3.45
N TRP A 97 -4.55 3.69 4.20
CA TRP A 97 -4.66 3.77 5.65
C TRP A 97 -6.09 4.14 6.10
N LEU A 98 -6.69 5.15 5.46
CA LEU A 98 -8.03 5.62 5.78
C LEU A 98 -9.11 4.59 5.42
N ALA A 99 -8.96 3.87 4.32
CA ALA A 99 -9.97 2.93 3.82
C ALA A 99 -9.95 1.58 4.53
N ILE A 100 -8.79 1.15 5.04
CA ILE A 100 -8.59 -0.23 5.53
C ILE A 100 -8.09 -0.20 6.97
N GLU A 101 -6.87 0.28 7.20
CA GLU A 101 -6.19 0.16 8.51
C GLU A 101 -6.93 0.87 9.64
N ARG A 102 -7.63 1.99 9.36
CA ARG A 102 -8.40 2.73 10.37
C ARG A 102 -9.62 1.98 10.91
N HIS A 103 -10.09 0.94 10.22
CA HIS A 103 -11.29 0.18 10.61
C HIS A 103 -10.99 -1.08 11.42
N LEU A 104 -9.74 -1.55 11.40
CA LEU A 104 -9.30 -2.73 12.13
C LEU A 104 -8.98 -2.42 13.60
N LYS A 105 -8.99 -3.46 14.45
CA LYS A 105 -8.45 -3.35 15.80
C LYS A 105 -6.93 -3.41 15.70
N ALA A 106 -6.27 -2.47 16.38
CA ALA A 106 -4.83 -2.46 16.58
C ALA A 106 -4.42 -3.65 17.45
#